data_AF-A0A832KIL9-F1
#
_entry.id   AF-A0A832KIL9-F1
#
_cell.length_a   1.000
_cell.length_b   1.000
_cell.length_c   1.000
_cell.angle_alpha   90.00
_cell.angle_beta   90.00
_cell.angle_gamma   90.00
#
_symmetry.space_group_name_H-M   'P 1'
#
loop_
_entity.id
_entity.type
_entity.pdbx_description
1 polymer ?
#
loop_
_entity_poly.entity_id
_entity_poly.type
_entity_poly.pdbx_seq_one_letter_code
_entity_poly.pdbx_strand_id
1 'polypeptide(L)'
;MRDVDRRNVGVWLDTFHMNIKERSIDGAIREAGPHLLHLHVADSNRAAPGRGHLDFKPIVKALKDINYRRYLSFELLPAGADPFYAMKTRRCDEFFDLYTGEAIEYMKGLWGNA
;
A
#
# COMPACT_ATOMS: atom_id res chain seq x y z
N MET A 1 6.82 -6.45 -18.44
CA MET A 1 5.55 -7.13 -18.78
C MET A 1 5.49 -7.53 -20.25
N ARG A 2 5.71 -6.59 -21.18
CA ARG A 2 5.79 -6.86 -22.62
C ARG A 2 6.72 -8.03 -22.97
N ASP A 3 7.93 -8.05 -22.43
CA ASP A 3 8.92 -9.10 -22.79
C ASP A 3 8.61 -10.47 -22.17
N VAL A 4 7.88 -10.50 -21.05
CA VAL A 4 7.47 -11.76 -20.40
C VAL A 4 6.28 -12.37 -21.13
N ASP A 5 5.34 -11.54 -21.60
CA ASP A 5 4.14 -11.92 -22.37
C ASP A 5 3.36 -13.11 -21.78
N ARG A 6 3.08 -13.06 -20.47
CA ARG A 6 2.27 -14.07 -19.78
C ARG A 6 1.08 -13.44 -19.08
N ARG A 7 -0.10 -14.01 -19.32
CA ARG A 7 -1.39 -13.55 -18.75
C ARG A 7 -1.45 -13.65 -17.22
N ASN A 8 -0.63 -14.49 -16.60
CA ASN A 8 -0.58 -14.70 -15.16
C ASN A 8 0.57 -13.95 -14.47
N VAL A 9 1.25 -13.07 -15.19
CA VAL A 9 2.33 -12.23 -14.65
C VAL A 9 1.88 -10.77 -14.71
N GLY A 10 2.20 -10.02 -13.66
CA GLY A 10 1.87 -8.61 -13.55
C GLY A 10 2.72 -7.93 -12.49
N VAL A 11 2.31 -6.73 -12.12
CA VAL A 11 3.07 -5.85 -11.22
C VAL A 11 2.48 -5.91 -9.82
N TRP A 12 3.38 -5.93 -8.85
CA TRP A 12 3.08 -5.73 -7.44
C TRP A 12 3.68 -4.38 -7.04
N LEU A 13 2.85 -3.49 -6.54
CA LEU A 13 3.26 -2.17 -6.06
C LEU A 13 3.24 -2.10 -4.53
N ASP A 14 3.98 -1.15 -3.97
CA ASP A 14 4.08 -0.96 -2.52
C ASP A 14 4.23 0.55 -2.22
N THR A 15 3.30 1.11 -1.45
CA THR A 15 3.26 2.57 -1.22
C THR A 15 4.48 3.10 -0.46
N PHE A 16 5.07 2.32 0.44
CA PHE A 16 6.28 2.71 1.16
C PHE A 16 7.49 2.76 0.21
N HIS A 17 7.65 1.77 -0.66
CA HIS A 17 8.75 1.76 -1.64
C HIS A 17 8.56 2.82 -2.72
N MET A 18 7.33 2.99 -3.21
CA MET A 18 7.00 3.99 -4.20
C MET A 18 7.24 5.41 -3.69
N ASN A 19 6.97 5.68 -2.40
CA ASN A 19 7.29 6.96 -1.75
C ASN A 19 8.76 7.36 -1.89
N ILE A 20 9.67 6.39 -2.00
CA ILE A 20 11.11 6.64 -2.08
C ILE A 20 11.60 6.75 -3.54
N LYS A 21 10.94 6.04 -4.46
CA LYS A 21 11.48 5.79 -5.82
C LYS A 21 10.69 6.45 -6.94
N GLU A 22 9.39 6.61 -6.75
CA GLU A 22 8.52 7.17 -7.79
C GLU A 22 8.44 8.68 -7.69
N ARG A 23 8.39 9.34 -8.85
CA ARG A 23 8.11 10.79 -8.91
C ARG A 23 6.67 11.10 -8.49
N SER A 24 5.76 10.18 -8.78
CA SER A 24 4.33 10.25 -8.45
C SER A 24 3.80 8.83 -8.27
N ILE A 25 3.28 8.56 -7.08
CA ILE A 25 2.74 7.23 -6.73
C ILE A 25 1.49 6.93 -7.56
N ASP A 26 0.59 7.90 -7.69
CA ASP A 26 -0.63 7.79 -8.46
C ASP A 26 -0.36 7.65 -9.97
N GLY A 27 0.68 8.31 -10.48
CA GLY A 27 1.16 8.15 -11.86
C GLY A 27 1.65 6.74 -12.14
N ALA A 28 2.48 6.18 -11.26
CA ALA A 28 2.97 4.80 -11.38
C ALA A 28 1.82 3.76 -11.31
N ILE A 29 0.79 4.00 -10.51
CA ILE A 29 -0.43 3.16 -10.49
C ILE A 29 -1.14 3.21 -11.85
N ARG A 30 -1.31 4.40 -12.43
CA ARG A 30 -1.93 4.57 -13.75
C ARG A 30 -1.13 3.88 -14.85
N GLU A 31 0.19 3.99 -14.78
CA GLU A 31 1.10 3.32 -15.72
C GLU A 31 1.00 1.80 -15.62
N ALA A 32 0.93 1.25 -14.40
CA ALA A 32 0.72 -0.18 -14.21
C ALA A 32 -0.63 -0.64 -14.78
N GLY A 33 -1.68 0.16 -14.60
CA GLY A 33 -2.99 -0.03 -15.23
C GLY A 33 -3.53 -1.46 -15.02
N PRO A 34 -3.96 -2.16 -16.09
CA PRO A 34 -4.52 -3.52 -15.97
C PRO A 34 -3.50 -4.58 -15.52
N HIS A 35 -2.20 -4.26 -15.55
CA HIS A 35 -1.14 -5.17 -15.10
C HIS A 35 -0.94 -5.14 -13.58
N LEU A 36 -1.55 -4.20 -12.86
CA LEU A 36 -1.48 -4.17 -11.40
C LEU A 36 -2.26 -5.36 -10.81
N LEU A 37 -1.55 -6.31 -10.22
CA LEU A 37 -2.14 -7.50 -9.61
C LEU A 37 -2.33 -7.37 -8.11
N HIS A 38 -1.44 -6.68 -7.42
CA HIS A 38 -1.54 -6.46 -5.98
C HIS A 38 -0.86 -5.15 -5.56
N LEU A 39 -1.32 -4.59 -4.43
CA LEU A 39 -0.74 -3.40 -3.81
C LEU A 39 -0.59 -3.63 -2.31
N HIS A 40 0.64 -3.45 -1.83
CA HIS A 40 0.92 -3.28 -0.41
C HIS A 40 0.71 -1.83 0.00
N VAL A 41 0.11 -1.67 1.17
CA VAL A 41 -0.29 -0.38 1.72
C VAL A 41 0.33 -0.22 3.10
N ALA A 42 1.21 0.76 3.21
CA ALA A 42 1.74 1.28 4.46
C ALA A 42 2.07 2.76 4.26
N ASP A 43 2.03 3.56 5.32
CA ASP A 43 2.44 4.95 5.22
C ASP A 43 3.96 5.05 4.99
N SER A 44 4.43 6.27 4.69
CA SER A 44 5.83 6.68 4.54
C SER A 44 6.78 6.15 5.61
N ASN A 45 6.31 5.89 6.83
CA ASN A 45 7.07 5.37 7.97
C ASN A 45 6.78 3.89 8.29
N ARG A 46 6.11 3.17 7.38
CA ARG A 46 5.59 1.79 7.54
C ARG A 46 4.51 1.61 8.63
N ALA A 47 4.02 2.68 9.25
CA ALA A 47 2.84 2.62 10.12
C ALA A 47 1.53 2.60 9.30
N ALA A 48 0.39 2.61 10.01
CA ALA A 48 -0.93 2.69 9.39
C ALA A 48 -1.05 3.93 8.47
N PRO A 49 -1.75 3.83 7.32
CA PRO A 49 -2.15 4.99 6.53
C PRO A 49 -2.75 6.11 7.39
N GLY A 50 -2.23 7.32 7.24
CA GLY A 50 -2.60 8.50 8.04
C GLY A 50 -1.72 8.73 9.27
N ARG A 51 -0.79 7.83 9.58
CA ARG A 51 0.22 7.98 10.64
C ARG A 51 1.57 8.50 10.13
N GLY A 52 1.71 8.75 8.85
CA GLY A 52 2.88 9.39 8.25
C GLY A 52 2.47 10.58 7.38
N HIS A 53 3.21 10.80 6.29
CA HIS A 53 3.04 11.96 5.41
C HIS A 53 2.50 11.61 4.01
N LEU A 54 2.17 10.34 3.72
CA LEU A 54 1.61 9.99 2.42
C LEU A 54 0.18 10.53 2.26
N ASP A 55 -0.09 11.17 1.12
CA ASP A 55 -1.46 11.50 0.71
C ASP A 55 -2.07 10.32 -0.07
N PHE A 56 -2.99 9.61 0.57
CA PHE A 56 -3.66 8.45 -0.01
C PHE A 56 -4.84 8.81 -0.91
N LYS A 57 -5.34 10.06 -0.91
CA LYS A 57 -6.43 10.48 -1.81
C LYS A 57 -6.10 10.27 -3.30
N PRO A 58 -4.97 10.78 -3.83
CA PRO A 58 -4.61 10.56 -5.23
C PRO A 58 -4.34 9.07 -5.55
N ILE A 59 -3.82 8.31 -4.58
CA ILE A 59 -3.58 6.86 -4.71
C ILE A 59 -4.92 6.12 -4.91
N VAL A 60 -5.89 6.34 -4.03
CA VAL A 60 -7.24 5.74 -4.15
C VAL A 60 -7.91 6.16 -5.45
N LYS A 61 -7.79 7.44 -5.83
CA LYS A 61 -8.31 7.92 -7.11
C LYS A 61 -7.68 7.20 -8.30
N ALA A 62 -6.36 7.01 -8.31
CA ALA A 62 -5.68 6.29 -9.40
C ALA A 62 -6.11 4.83 -9.49
N LEU A 63 -6.28 4.15 -8.35
CA LEU A 63 -6.80 2.78 -8.32
C LEU A 63 -8.22 2.69 -8.91
N LYS A 64 -9.08 3.67 -8.61
CA LYS A 64 -10.42 3.77 -9.21
C LYS A 64 -10.36 4.03 -10.71
N ASP A 65 -9.49 4.94 -11.13
CA ASP A 65 -9.36 5.33 -12.54
C ASP A 65 -8.89 4.17 -13.42
N ILE A 66 -8.10 3.22 -12.89
CA ILE A 66 -7.71 1.98 -13.59
C ILE A 66 -8.71 0.82 -13.39
N ASN A 67 -9.85 1.07 -12.73
CA ASN A 67 -10.86 0.06 -12.36
C ASN A 67 -10.25 -1.14 -11.60
N TYR A 68 -9.37 -0.86 -10.63
CA TYR A 68 -8.77 -1.89 -9.79
C TYR A 68 -9.83 -2.54 -8.88
N ARG A 69 -10.02 -3.86 -9.03
CA ARG A 69 -11.01 -4.66 -8.27
C ARG A 69 -10.41 -5.83 -7.51
N ARG A 70 -9.10 -5.78 -7.27
CA ARG A 70 -8.37 -6.81 -6.52
C ARG A 70 -8.17 -6.34 -5.07
N TYR A 71 -7.41 -7.12 -4.30
CA TYR A 71 -7.21 -6.87 -2.89
C TYR A 71 -6.09 -5.86 -2.64
N LEU A 72 -6.11 -5.28 -1.45
CA LEU A 72 -5.00 -4.53 -0.86
C LEU A 72 -4.55 -5.30 0.38
N SER A 73 -3.26 -5.27 0.68
CA SER A 73 -2.73 -5.81 1.94
C SER A 73 -2.01 -4.71 2.71
N PHE A 74 -2.28 -4.62 4.00
CA PHE A 74 -1.53 -3.74 4.88
C PHE A 74 -0.21 -4.40 5.28
N GLU A 75 0.91 -3.73 5.02
CA GLU A 75 2.25 -4.18 5.43
C GLU A 75 2.77 -3.24 6.53
N LEU A 76 2.10 -3.27 7.68
CA LEU A 76 2.40 -2.35 8.79
C LEU A 76 3.53 -2.93 9.63
N LEU A 77 4.63 -2.19 9.76
CA LEU A 77 5.84 -2.67 10.42
C LEU A 77 6.47 -1.57 11.29
N PRO A 78 6.93 -1.87 12.50
CA PRO A 78 7.65 -0.91 13.32
C PRO A 78 8.97 -0.51 12.66
N ALA A 79 9.45 0.68 13.01
CA ALA A 79 10.74 1.18 12.54
C ALA A 79 11.87 0.25 13.00
N GLY A 80 12.44 -0.50 12.08
CA GLY A 80 13.51 -1.46 12.36
C GLY A 80 14.02 -2.16 11.10
N ALA A 81 15.24 -2.69 11.18
CA ALA A 81 15.84 -3.44 10.07
C ALA A 81 15.25 -4.86 9.93
N ASP A 82 14.75 -5.45 11.02
CA ASP A 82 14.12 -6.76 11.03
C ASP A 82 12.59 -6.61 10.94
N PRO A 83 11.95 -6.96 9.81
CA PRO A 83 10.49 -6.87 9.67
C PRO A 83 9.76 -7.86 10.60
N PHE A 84 10.46 -8.84 11.15
CA PHE A 84 9.89 -9.79 12.12
C PHE A 84 10.13 -9.37 13.57
N TYR A 85 10.71 -8.19 13.82
CA TYR A 85 11.05 -7.75 15.17
C TYR A 85 9.85 -7.76 16.13
N ALA A 86 8.71 -7.19 15.72
CA ALA A 86 7.48 -7.18 16.54
C ALA A 86 7.02 -8.61 16.88
N MET A 87 7.01 -9.50 15.88
CA MET A 87 6.58 -10.89 16.06
C MET A 87 7.53 -11.69 16.97
N LYS A 88 8.83 -11.52 16.80
CA LYS A 88 9.86 -12.22 17.58
C LYS A 88 9.90 -11.76 19.03
N THR A 89 9.76 -10.45 19.25
CA THR A 89 9.92 -9.85 20.58
C THR A 89 8.60 -9.67 21.33
N ARG A 90 7.45 -9.82 20.66
CA ARG A 90 6.12 -9.48 21.20
C ARG A 90 6.10 -8.05 21.75
N ARG A 91 6.66 -7.12 20.97
CA ARG A 91 6.69 -5.68 21.25
C ARG A 91 6.06 -4.94 20.08
N CYS A 92 5.72 -3.67 20.30
CA CYS A 92 5.03 -2.84 19.31
C CYS A 92 3.62 -3.38 19.02
N ASP A 93 2.85 -3.64 20.09
CA ASP A 93 1.53 -4.27 20.01
C ASP A 93 0.53 -3.46 19.18
N GLU A 94 0.75 -2.15 19.08
CA GLU A 94 -0.02 -1.25 18.25
C GLU A 94 -0.05 -1.66 16.77
N PHE A 95 0.97 -2.38 16.28
CA PHE A 95 1.05 -2.84 14.89
C PHE A 95 0.16 -4.05 14.57
N PHE A 96 -0.33 -4.78 15.58
CA PHE A 96 -1.17 -5.95 15.34
C PHE A 96 -2.64 -5.56 15.14
N ASP A 97 -3.27 -4.96 16.15
CA ASP A 97 -4.71 -4.70 16.12
C ASP A 97 -5.04 -3.22 15.89
N LEU A 98 -4.41 -2.31 16.64
CA LEU A 98 -4.75 -0.88 16.61
C LEU A 98 -4.52 -0.27 15.22
N TYR A 99 -3.29 -0.39 14.71
CA TYR A 99 -2.91 0.17 13.41
C TYR A 99 -3.61 -0.53 12.25
N THR A 100 -3.90 -1.82 12.37
CA THR A 100 -4.72 -2.54 11.39
C THR A 100 -6.14 -1.96 11.36
N GLY A 101 -6.76 -1.71 12.52
CA GLY A 101 -8.07 -1.07 12.61
C GLY A 101 -8.09 0.33 11.99
N GLU A 102 -7.15 1.18 12.39
CA GLU A 102 -7.00 2.54 11.88
C GLU A 102 -6.80 2.55 10.35
N ALA A 103 -5.95 1.65 9.83
CA ALA A 103 -5.72 1.51 8.40
C ALA A 103 -6.98 1.15 7.62
N ILE A 104 -7.78 0.21 8.14
CA ILE A 104 -9.04 -0.21 7.52
C ILE A 104 -10.03 0.96 7.47
N GLU A 105 -10.23 1.65 8.59
CA GLU A 105 -11.17 2.76 8.69
C GLU A 105 -10.76 3.92 7.77
N TYR A 106 -9.49 4.32 7.81
CA TYR A 106 -8.95 5.40 6.99
C TYR A 106 -9.12 5.10 5.49
N MET A 107 -8.68 3.91 5.04
CA MET A 107 -8.75 3.56 3.62
C MET A 107 -10.19 3.37 3.14
N LYS A 108 -11.09 2.78 3.95
CA LYS A 108 -12.53 2.69 3.59
C LYS A 108 -13.18 4.06 3.51
N GLY A 109 -12.84 4.97 4.44
CA GLY A 109 -13.32 6.35 4.41
C GLY A 109 -12.93 7.08 3.12
N LEU A 110 -11.68 6.93 2.68
CA LEU A 110 -11.24 7.47 1.39
C LEU A 110 -11.93 6.81 0.21
N TRP A 111 -12.14 5.48 0.26
CA TRP A 111 -12.79 4.76 -0.83
C TRP A 111 -14.27 5.13 -1.00
N GLY A 112 -14.98 5.42 0.09
CA GLY A 112 -16.39 5.85 0.06
C GLY A 112 -16.60 7.30 -0.37
N ASN A 113 -15.64 8.19 -0.09
CA ASN A 113 -15.78 9.63 -0.33
C ASN A 113 -15.13 10.15 -1.63
N ALA A 114 -14.37 9.30 -2.34
CA ALA A 114 -13.65 9.67 -3.57
C ALA A 114 -14.38 9.30 -4.86
#